data_AF-A0A377DDX8-F1
#
_entry.id   AF-A0A377DDX8-F1
#
_cell.length_a   1.000
_cell.length_b   1.000
_cell.length_c   1.000
_cell.angle_alpha   90.00
_cell.angle_beta   90.00
_cell.angle_gamma   90.00
#
_symmetry.space_group_name_H-M   'P 1'
#
loop_
_entity.id
_entity.type
_entity.pdbx_description
1 polymer ?
#
loop_
_entity_poly.entity_id
_entity_poly.type
_entity_poly.pdbx_seq_one_letter_code
_entity_poly.pdbx_strand_id
1 'polypeptide(L)'
;MTVDQVLVNGNLHVVGEKQIAINQGTEFIRFSGVVNPRTISGSNTVPSTQVADARIEYVGNGYINEAQNMGWLQRFFLNLSPM
;
A
#
# COMPACT_ATOMS: atom_id res chain seq x y z
N MET A 1 4.73 -9.95 -8.79
CA MET A 1 4.59 -11.05 -7.83
C MET A 1 5.77 -11.98 -8.05
N THR A 2 6.43 -12.38 -6.98
CA THR A 2 7.65 -13.19 -6.96
C THR A 2 7.52 -14.23 -5.86
N VAL A 3 8.21 -15.35 -5.99
CA VAL A 3 8.38 -16.33 -4.90
C VAL A 3 9.55 -15.86 -4.06
N ASP A 4 9.34 -15.60 -2.78
CA ASP A 4 10.42 -15.29 -1.84
C ASP A 4 10.88 -16.53 -1.06
N GLN A 5 10.00 -17.53 -0.87
CA GLN A 5 10.35 -18.77 -0.19
C GLN A 5 9.57 -19.99 -0.70
N VAL A 6 10.24 -21.15 -0.73
CA VAL A 6 9.61 -22.48 -0.83
C VAL A 6 9.50 -23.05 0.59
N LEU A 7 8.28 -23.36 1.02
CA LEU A 7 8.00 -23.92 2.34
C LEU A 7 8.36 -25.42 2.40
N VAL A 8 8.54 -25.95 3.60
CA VAL A 8 8.94 -27.35 3.84
C VAL A 8 7.96 -28.35 3.21
N ASN A 9 6.68 -28.02 3.14
CA ASN A 9 5.64 -28.83 2.52
C ASN A 9 5.55 -28.68 0.98
N GLY A 10 6.45 -27.89 0.37
CA GLY A 10 6.49 -27.63 -1.07
C GLY A 10 5.55 -26.51 -1.55
N ASN A 11 4.80 -25.86 -0.66
CA ASN A 11 4.05 -24.66 -1.01
C ASN A 11 4.98 -23.47 -1.21
N LEU A 12 4.51 -22.45 -1.92
CA LEU A 12 5.26 -21.24 -2.22
C LEU A 12 4.73 -20.11 -1.34
N HIS A 13 5.60 -19.46 -0.58
CA HIS A 13 5.31 -18.12 -0.11
C HIS A 13 5.55 -17.17 -1.29
N VAL A 14 4.55 -16.33 -1.57
CA VAL A 14 4.56 -15.40 -2.69
C VAL A 14 4.35 -14.00 -2.17
N VAL A 15 5.07 -13.06 -2.77
CA VAL A 15 5.00 -11.65 -2.42
C VAL A 15 4.87 -10.81 -3.68
N GLY A 16 4.26 -9.65 -3.58
CA GLY A 16 4.18 -8.71 -4.69
C GLY A 16 3.91 -7.31 -4.21
N GLU A 17 4.48 -6.33 -4.90
CA GLU A 17 4.20 -4.93 -4.66
C GLU A 17 3.72 -4.30 -5.96
N LYS A 18 2.68 -3.47 -5.85
CA LYS A 18 2.23 -2.59 -6.92
C LYS A 18 2.37 -1.15 -6.42
N GLN A 19 3.33 -0.44 -6.99
CA GLN A 19 3.48 0.99 -6.79
C GLN A 19 2.55 1.75 -7.73
N ILE A 20 1.84 2.74 -7.19
CA ILE A 20 0.94 3.62 -7.95
C ILE A 20 1.32 5.06 -7.61
N ALA A 21 1.65 5.85 -8.63
CA ALA A 21 1.82 7.29 -8.47
C ALA A 21 0.45 7.96 -8.64
N ILE A 22 -0.02 8.70 -7.63
CA ILE A 22 -1.29 9.43 -7.70
C ILE A 22 -1.05 10.87 -7.26
N ASN A 23 -1.35 11.81 -8.17
CA ASN A 23 -1.30 13.28 -8.00
C ASN A 23 -0.03 13.82 -7.31
N GLN A 24 0.02 13.71 -5.97
CA GLN A 24 0.95 14.38 -5.06
C GLN A 24 1.72 13.38 -4.16
N GLY A 25 1.63 12.07 -4.41
CA GLY A 25 2.29 11.05 -3.58
C GLY A 25 2.52 9.72 -4.28
N THR A 26 3.17 8.80 -3.57
CA THR A 26 3.34 7.41 -4.01
C THR A 26 2.59 6.49 -3.06
N GLU A 27 1.79 5.60 -3.63
CA GLU A 27 1.05 4.57 -2.91
C GLU A 27 1.60 3.20 -3.27
N PHE A 28 1.63 2.30 -2.30
CA PHE A 28 2.07 0.93 -2.45
C PHE A 28 0.95 0.00 -2.02
N ILE A 29 0.60 -0.95 -2.89
CA ILE A 29 -0.23 -2.10 -2.54
C ILE A 29 0.71 -3.30 -2.45
N ARG A 30 0.90 -3.84 -1.26
CA ARG A 30 1.67 -5.05 -1.04
C ARG A 30 0.73 -6.23 -0.85
N PHE A 31 1.12 -7.35 -1.42
CA PHE A 31 0.43 -8.62 -1.32
C PHE A 31 1.41 -9.68 -0.82
N SER A 32 0.95 -10.53 0.08
CA SER A 32 1.66 -11.77 0.46
C SER A 32 0.67 -12.91 0.69
N GLY A 33 1.14 -14.14 0.59
CA GLY A 33 0.34 -15.31 0.90
C GLY A 33 1.05 -16.61 0.53
N VAL A 34 0.38 -17.73 0.78
CA VAL A 34 0.89 -19.07 0.48
C VAL A 34 0.07 -19.71 -0.63
N VAL A 35 0.76 -20.19 -1.66
CA VAL A 35 0.19 -20.81 -2.85
C VAL A 35 0.65 -22.26 -2.96
N ASN A 36 -0.28 -23.16 -3.29
CA ASN A 36 0.08 -24.51 -3.71
C ASN A 36 0.50 -24.47 -5.21
N PRO A 37 1.71 -24.89 -5.59
CA PRO A 37 2.14 -24.87 -6.99
C PRO A 37 1.16 -25.55 -7.97
N ARG A 38 0.41 -26.55 -7.50
CA ARG A 38 -0.57 -27.30 -8.31
C ARG A 38 -1.82 -26.50 -8.68
N THR A 39 -2.09 -25.39 -7.99
CA THR A 39 -3.24 -24.53 -8.27
C THR A 39 -2.92 -23.39 -9.23
N ILE A 40 -1.66 -23.27 -9.65
CA ILE A 40 -1.22 -22.31 -10.68
C ILE A 40 -1.71 -22.81 -12.04
N SER A 41 -2.56 -22.02 -12.68
CA SER A 41 -3.07 -22.33 -14.02
C SER A 41 -1.99 -22.18 -15.09
N GLY A 42 -2.23 -22.72 -16.29
CA GLY A 42 -1.34 -22.55 -17.44
C GLY A 42 -1.15 -21.09 -17.89
N SER A 43 -1.97 -20.15 -17.40
CA SER A 43 -1.80 -18.71 -17.62
C SER A 43 -1.05 -18.01 -16.47
N ASN A 44 -0.41 -18.76 -15.57
CA ASN A 44 0.28 -18.26 -14.38
C ASN A 44 -0.64 -17.46 -13.44
N THR A 45 -1.88 -17.93 -13.27
CA THR A 45 -2.87 -17.32 -12.40
C THR A 45 -3.32 -18.28 -11.30
N VAL A 46 -3.63 -17.73 -10.13
CA VAL A 46 -4.17 -18.46 -8.97
C VAL A 46 -5.40 -17.71 -8.48
N PRO A 47 -6.57 -18.37 -8.32
CA PRO A 47 -7.73 -17.74 -7.71
C PRO A 47 -7.43 -17.28 -6.28
N SER A 48 -7.86 -16.07 -5.91
CA SER A 48 -7.60 -15.52 -4.57
C SER A 48 -8.14 -16.39 -3.43
N THR A 49 -9.23 -17.12 -3.67
CA THR A 49 -9.81 -18.08 -2.73
C THR A 49 -8.93 -19.30 -2.45
N GLN A 50 -7.89 -19.51 -3.25
CA GLN A 50 -6.93 -20.61 -3.10
C GLN A 50 -5.57 -20.14 -2.55
N VAL A 51 -5.48 -18.88 -2.13
CA VAL A 51 -4.30 -18.34 -1.45
C VAL A 51 -4.53 -18.44 0.06
N ALA A 52 -3.72 -19.24 0.74
CA ALA A 52 -3.74 -19.33 2.19
C ALA A 52 -3.01 -18.13 2.81
N ASP A 53 -3.46 -17.70 4.00
CA ASP A 53 -2.90 -16.57 4.76
C ASP A 53 -2.68 -15.30 3.91
N ALA A 54 -3.58 -15.05 2.96
CA ALA A 54 -3.50 -13.91 2.07
C ALA A 54 -3.55 -12.59 2.87
N ARG A 55 -2.56 -11.73 2.65
CA ARG A 55 -2.46 -10.40 3.27
C ARG A 55 -2.31 -9.34 2.21
N ILE A 56 -3.05 -8.26 2.36
CA ILE A 56 -2.96 -7.06 1.54
C ILE A 56 -2.69 -5.89 2.45
N GLU A 57 -1.59 -5.19 2.19
CA GLU A 57 -1.24 -3.95 2.87
C GLU A 57 -1.33 -2.80 1.88
N TYR A 58 -1.98 -1.72 2.29
CA TYR A 58 -2.01 -0.47 1.56
C TYR A 58 -1.20 0.58 2.33
N VAL A 59 -0.16 1.11 1.69
CA VAL A 59 0.75 2.09 2.28
C VAL A 59 0.75 3.33 1.39
N GLY A 60 0.19 4.44 1.88
CA GLY A 60 0.22 5.73 1.21
C GLY A 60 1.26 6.66 1.82
N ASN A 61 2.13 7.25 1.00
CA ASN A 61 2.85 8.47 1.34
C ASN A 61 1.95 9.66 0.97
N GLY A 62 1.01 9.99 1.85
CA GLY A 62 0.27 11.24 1.79
C GLY A 62 0.97 12.30 2.63
N TYR A 63 1.03 13.54 2.16
CA TYR A 63 1.39 14.68 3.00
C TYR A 63 0.42 14.73 4.20
N ILE A 64 0.94 14.57 5.42
CA ILE A 64 0.35 15.27 6.57
C ILE A 64 0.59 16.74 6.25
N ASN A 65 -0.38 17.40 5.62
CA ASN A 65 -0.29 18.84 5.43
C ASN A 65 -0.59 19.49 6.79
N GLU A 66 0.37 19.45 7.70
CA GLU A 66 0.45 20.36 8.84
C GLU A 66 0.82 21.77 8.31
N ALA A 67 0.00 22.31 7.42
CA ALA A 67 -0.06 23.75 7.22
C ALA A 67 -0.99 24.33 8.30
N GLN A 68 -0.67 24.11 9.59
CA GLN A 68 -1.10 24.99 10.67
C GLN A 68 -0.20 26.24 10.77
N ASN A 69 0.43 26.64 9.67
CA ASN A 69 0.96 27.98 9.60
C ASN A 69 -0.22 28.93 9.45
N MET A 70 -0.66 29.45 10.60
CA MET A 70 -1.59 30.56 10.74
C MET A 70 -1.52 31.45 9.50
N GLY A 71 -2.56 31.36 8.66
CA GLY A 71 -2.54 31.95 7.33
C GLY A 71 -2.24 33.44 7.43
N TRP A 72 -1.60 34.01 6.41
CA TRP A 72 -1.33 35.46 6.36
C TRP A 72 -2.62 36.28 6.62
N LEU A 73 -3.79 35.76 6.24
CA LEU A 73 -5.11 36.33 6.56
C LEU A 73 -5.41 36.32 8.07
N GLN A 74 -5.15 35.22 8.79
CA GLN A 74 -5.31 35.20 10.26
C GLN A 74 -4.38 36.20 10.95
N ARG A 75 -3.12 36.32 10.48
CA ARG A 75 -2.19 37.36 10.97
C ARG A 75 -2.67 38.78 10.64
N PHE A 76 -3.34 38.98 9.50
CA PHE A 76 -3.91 40.26 9.11
C PHE A 76 -5.06 40.65 10.03
N PHE A 77 -6.02 39.75 10.31
CA PHE A 77 -7.12 40.02 11.24
C PHE A 77 -6.64 40.29 12.67
N LEU A 78 -5.63 39.55 13.16
CA LEU A 78 -5.03 39.77 14.49
C LEU A 78 -4.28 41.12 14.61
N ASN A 79 -3.69 41.63 13.51
CA ASN A 79 -3.06 42.95 13.51
C ASN A 79 -4.07 44.10 13.30
N LEU A 80 -5.25 43.83 12.72
CA LEU A 80 -6.25 44.86 12.44
C LEU A 80 -7.25 45.09 13.59
N SER A 81 -7.23 44.26 14.65
CA SER A 81 -8.05 44.47 15.84
C SER A 81 -7.21 44.58 17.13
N PRO A 82 -6.66 45.76 17.46
CA PRO A 82 -6.60 46.19 18.83
C PRO A 82 -8.01 46.68 19.24
N MET A 83 -8.55 46.05 20.28
CA MET A 83 -9.87 46.26 20.92
C MET A 83 -11.04 45.43 20.39
#